data_AF-A0A958K264-F1
#
_entry.id   AF-A0A958K264-F1
#
_cell.length_a   1.000
_cell.length_b   1.000
_cell.length_c   1.000
_cell.angle_alpha   90.00
_cell.angle_beta   90.00
_cell.angle_gamma   90.00
#
_symmetry.space_group_name_H-M   'P 1'
#
loop_
_entity.id
_entity.type
_entity.pdbx_description
1 polymer ?
#
loop_
_entity_poly.entity_id
_entity_poly.type
_entity_poly.pdbx_seq_one_letter_code
_entity_poly.pdbx_strand_id
1 'polypeptide(L)'
;ENCLKPGGTLWLDTKNLSWIRFQEADFFPESALNWFMPEDLIAAAEQCGFRTDRITGFLPEEGSVVAPERSHTMVYQGTKLCL
;
A
#
# COMPACT_ATOMS: atom_id res chain seq x y z
N GLU A 1 16.73 2.23 16.42
CA GLU A 1 17.03 0.86 15.93
C GLU A 1 16.07 0.51 14.80
N ASN A 2 16.52 -0.28 13.81
CA ASN A 2 15.64 -0.86 12.80
C ASN A 2 15.04 -2.16 13.37
N CYS A 3 13.71 -2.27 13.42
CA CYS A 3 13.03 -3.45 13.96
C CYS A 3 13.06 -4.67 13.02
N LEU A 4 13.50 -4.49 11.76
CA LEU A 4 13.67 -5.56 10.78
C LEU A 4 15.16 -5.79 10.48
N LYS A 5 15.58 -7.05 10.56
CA LYS A 5 16.89 -7.49 10.05
C LYS A 5 16.93 -7.40 8.52
N PRO A 6 18.10 -7.22 7.91
CA PRO A 6 18.25 -7.36 6.47
C PRO A 6 17.69 -8.70 5.95
N GLY A 7 17.01 -8.65 4.81
CA GLY A 7 16.25 -9.78 4.25
C GLY A 7 14.87 -10.00 4.88
N GLY A 8 14.53 -9.30 5.96
CA GLY A 8 13.21 -9.38 6.57
C GLY A 8 12.12 -8.72 5.71
N THR A 9 10.90 -9.24 5.80
CA THR A 9 9.76 -8.76 5.01
C THR A 9 8.81 -7.90 5.85
N LEU A 10 8.46 -6.73 5.34
CA LEU A 10 7.38 -5.90 5.84
C LEU A 10 6.11 -6.20 5.04
N TRP A 11 5.03 -6.48 5.77
CA TRP A 11 3.67 -6.50 5.24
C TRP A 11 2.89 -5.36 5.89
N LEU A 12 2.20 -4.57 5.08
CA LEU A 12 1.42 -3.42 5.51
C LEU A 12 0.14 -3.35 4.67
N ASP A 13 -0.99 -3.08 5.31
CA ASP A 13 -2.17 -2.58 4.62
C ASP A 13 -2.41 -1.10 4.96
N THR A 14 -2.93 -0.34 4.00
CA THR A 14 -3.21 1.09 4.17
C THR A 14 -4.29 1.58 3.21
N LYS A 15 -4.80 2.79 3.45
CA LYS A 15 -5.84 3.41 2.62
C LYS A 15 -5.27 3.79 1.26
N ASN A 16 -6.04 3.47 0.22
CA ASN A 16 -5.61 3.64 -1.15
C ASN A 16 -6.28 4.84 -1.82
N LEU A 17 -5.51 5.88 -2.13
CA LEU A 17 -6.01 7.04 -2.85
C LEU A 17 -6.22 6.76 -4.35
N SER A 18 -5.59 5.72 -4.91
CA SER A 18 -5.77 5.34 -6.33
C SER A 18 -7.04 4.53 -6.60
N TRP A 19 -7.91 4.36 -5.62
CA TRP A 19 -9.14 3.59 -5.79
C TRP A 19 -10.06 4.24 -6.84
N ILE A 20 -10.40 3.47 -7.87
CA ILE A 20 -11.17 3.95 -9.04
C ILE A 20 -12.53 4.52 -8.65
N ARG A 21 -13.10 4.12 -7.52
CA ARG A 21 -14.37 4.67 -7.02
C ARG A 21 -14.28 6.17 -6.78
N PHE A 22 -13.12 6.73 -6.43
CA PHE A 22 -12.97 8.19 -6.28
C PHE A 22 -13.08 8.97 -7.61
N GLN A 23 -13.17 8.29 -8.75
CA GLN A 23 -13.49 8.90 -10.04
C GLN A 23 -15.01 8.96 -10.28
N GLU A 24 -15.81 8.25 -9.48
CA GLU A 24 -17.28 8.27 -9.55
C GLU A 24 -17.82 9.55 -8.90
N ALA A 25 -18.94 10.04 -9.41
CA ALA A 25 -19.63 11.17 -8.80
C ALA A 25 -20.03 10.82 -7.36
N ASP A 26 -19.91 11.80 -6.46
CA ASP A 26 -20.28 11.71 -5.03
C ASP A 26 -19.45 10.75 -4.18
N PHE A 27 -18.35 10.22 -4.71
CA PHE A 27 -17.46 9.33 -3.96
C PHE A 27 -16.15 10.05 -3.62
N PHE A 28 -15.99 10.42 -2.34
CA PHE A 28 -14.84 11.21 -1.87
C PHE A 28 -14.04 10.48 -0.81
N PRO A 29 -12.70 10.67 -0.77
CA PRO A 29 -11.89 10.19 0.33
C PRO A 29 -12.36 10.80 1.66
N GLU A 30 -12.51 9.96 2.68
CA GLU A 30 -12.85 10.40 4.03
C GLU A 30 -11.74 11.31 4.59
N SER A 31 -12.10 12.53 4.98
CA SER A 31 -11.13 13.55 5.39
C SER A 31 -10.42 13.27 6.72
N ALA A 32 -10.94 12.36 7.54
CA ALA A 32 -10.33 11.95 8.80
C ALA A 32 -9.21 10.91 8.61
N LEU A 33 -9.07 10.33 7.41
CA LEU A 33 -8.10 9.29 7.11
C LEU A 33 -6.90 9.85 6.33
N ASN A 34 -5.74 9.25 6.56
CA ASN A 34 -4.58 9.46 5.69
C ASN A 34 -4.67 8.51 4.51
N TRP A 35 -4.63 9.08 3.31
CA TRP A 35 -4.68 8.36 2.05
C TRP A 35 -3.33 8.45 1.35
N PHE A 36 -2.91 7.37 0.72
CA PHE A 36 -1.62 7.30 0.06
C PHE A 36 -1.79 6.93 -1.40
N MET A 37 -0.99 7.53 -2.28
CA MET A 37 -0.79 6.99 -3.61
C MET A 37 0.24 5.84 -3.55
N PRO A 38 0.14 4.82 -4.41
CA PRO A 38 1.12 3.74 -4.46
C PRO A 38 2.57 4.23 -4.62
N GLU A 39 2.79 5.26 -5.45
CA GLU A 39 4.10 5.86 -5.68
C GLU A 39 4.73 6.52 -4.45
N ASP A 40 3.91 7.12 -3.57
CA ASP A 40 4.39 7.73 -2.33
C ASP A 40 4.90 6.66 -1.37
N LEU A 41 4.22 5.51 -1.32
CA LEU A 41 4.62 4.34 -0.53
C LEU A 41 5.91 3.72 -1.05
N ILE A 42 6.05 3.59 -2.36
CA ILE A 42 7.29 3.09 -2.97
C ILE A 42 8.46 4.01 -2.61
N ALA A 43 8.30 5.31 -2.82
CA ALA A 43 9.35 6.28 -2.55
C ALA A 43 9.75 6.29 -1.06
N ALA A 44 8.78 6.27 -0.15
CA ALA A 44 9.04 6.21 1.29
C ALA A 44 9.75 4.91 1.69
N ALA A 45 9.33 3.77 1.13
CA ALA A 45 9.95 2.48 1.40
C ALA A 45 11.42 2.44 0.92
N GLU A 46 11.69 2.94 -0.27
CA GLU A 46 13.05 3.05 -0.83
C GLU A 46 13.96 3.92 0.03
N GLN A 47 13.47 5.08 0.48
CA GLN A 47 14.19 5.96 1.41
C GLN A 47 14.49 5.28 2.75
N CYS A 48 13.64 4.35 3.18
CA CYS A 48 13.84 3.53 4.37
C CYS A 48 14.69 2.27 4.12
N GLY A 49 15.26 2.09 2.92
CA GLY A 49 16.11 0.95 2.58
C GLY A 49 15.33 -0.36 2.39
N PHE A 50 14.12 -0.27 1.85
CA PHE A 50 13.34 -1.43 1.40
C PHE A 50 13.32 -1.50 -0.12
N ARG A 51 13.29 -2.71 -0.66
CA ARG A 51 12.85 -2.96 -2.04
C ARG A 51 11.38 -3.33 -1.99
N THR A 52 10.56 -2.61 -2.74
CA THR A 52 9.15 -2.98 -2.94
C THR A 52 9.08 -4.24 -3.79
N ASP A 53 8.48 -5.30 -3.24
CA ASP A 53 8.29 -6.57 -3.95
C ASP A 53 6.90 -6.63 -4.59
N ARG A 54 5.89 -6.08 -3.91
CA ARG A 54 4.50 -6.12 -4.35
C ARG A 54 3.66 -4.99 -3.78
N ILE A 55 2.76 -4.45 -4.60
CA ILE A 55 1.63 -3.64 -4.17
C ILE A 55 0.38 -4.20 -4.84
N THR A 56 -0.66 -4.48 -4.05
CA THR A 56 -1.94 -5.03 -4.53
C THR A 56 -3.12 -4.42 -3.78
N GLY A 57 -4.33 -4.61 -4.28
CA GLY A 57 -5.56 -4.41 -3.51
C GLY A 57 -6.04 -5.73 -2.89
N PHE A 58 -6.92 -5.64 -1.89
CA PHE A 58 -7.59 -6.80 -1.31
C PHE A 58 -9.06 -6.50 -1.08
N LEU A 59 -9.95 -7.38 -1.56
CA LEU A 59 -11.38 -7.29 -1.35
C LEU A 59 -11.79 -8.31 -0.27
N PRO A 60 -12.04 -7.88 0.98
CA PRO A 60 -12.31 -8.80 2.08
C PRO A 60 -13.56 -9.65 1.88
N GLU A 61 -14.59 -9.07 1.25
CA GLU A 61 -15.87 -9.74 0.99
C GLU A 61 -15.72 -10.92 0.03
N GLU A 62 -14.78 -10.82 -0.91
CA GLU A 62 -14.49 -11.87 -1.89
C GLU A 62 -13.31 -12.78 -1.47
N GLY A 63 -12.56 -12.38 -0.42
CA GLY A 63 -11.31 -13.02 -0.04
C GLY A 63 -10.25 -12.98 -1.16
N SER A 64 -10.30 -11.98 -2.04
CA SER A 64 -9.56 -11.94 -3.30
C SER A 64 -8.50 -10.84 -3.34
N VAL A 65 -7.35 -11.14 -3.95
CA VAL A 65 -6.31 -10.14 -4.26
C VAL A 65 -6.60 -9.56 -5.63
N VAL A 66 -6.64 -8.23 -5.72
CA VAL A 66 -6.97 -7.48 -6.93
C VAL A 66 -5.88 -6.46 -7.26
N ALA A 67 -6.00 -5.81 -8.42
CA ALA A 67 -5.18 -4.64 -8.72
C ALA A 67 -5.46 -3.52 -7.69
N PRO A 68 -4.46 -2.70 -7.29
CA PRO A 68 -4.63 -1.66 -6.28
C PRO A 68 -5.83 -0.75 -6.57
N GLU A 69 -6.00 -0.31 -7.81
CA GLU A 69 -7.04 0.64 -8.23
C GLU A 69 -8.45 0.08 -8.05
N ARG A 70 -8.60 -1.24 -7.89
CA ARG A 70 -9.90 -1.88 -7.66
C ARG A 70 -10.29 -1.97 -6.18
N SER A 71 -9.43 -1.54 -5.27
CA SER A 71 -9.63 -1.68 -3.82
C SER A 71 -9.40 -0.37 -3.06
N HIS A 72 -10.26 -0.15 -2.06
CA HIS A 72 -10.16 0.93 -1.07
C HIS A 72 -8.95 0.78 -0.13
N THR A 73 -8.48 -0.45 0.03
CA THR A 73 -7.27 -0.81 0.80
C THR A 73 -6.19 -1.29 -0.16
N MET A 74 -4.96 -0.82 0.02
CA MET A 74 -3.79 -1.41 -0.61
C MET A 74 -3.01 -2.25 0.39
N VAL A 75 -2.36 -3.30 -0.11
CA VAL A 75 -1.44 -4.16 0.61
C VAL A 75 -0.07 -3.99 -0.04
N TYR A 76 0.89 -3.60 0.78
CA TYR A 76 2.30 -3.46 0.45
C TYR A 76 3.09 -4.65 1.02
N GLN A 77 4.01 -5.16 0.21
CA GLN A 77 5.05 -6.09 0.64
C GLN A 77 6.41 -5.57 0.18
N GLY A 78 7.37 -5.52 1.09
CA GLY A 78 8.73 -5.14 0.77
C GLY A 78 9.77 -5.87 1.61
N THR A 79 10.97 -5.99 1.06
CA THR A 79 12.09 -6.66 1.71
C THR A 79 13.12 -5.63 2.16
N LYS A 80 13.53 -5.72 3.43
CA LYS A 80 14.58 -4.87 4.00
C LYS A 80 15.91 -5.20 3.33
N LEU A 81 16.56 -4.19 2.74
CA LEU A 81 17.86 -4.36 2.12
C LEU A 81 18.97 -4.43 3.19
N CYS A 82 20.04 -5.15 2.86
CA CYS A 82 21.30 -5.06 3.59
C CYS A 82 21.93 -3.70 3.26
N LEU A 83 21.80 -2.74 4.17
CA LEU A 83 22.61 -1.52 4.19
C LEU A 83 23.76 -1.70 5.17
#